data_AF-A0A9J6P6T8-F1
#
_entry.id   AF-A0A9J6P6T8-F1
#
_cell.length_a   1.000
_cell.length_b   1.000
_cell.length_c   1.000
_cell.angle_alpha   90.00
_cell.angle_beta   90.00
_cell.angle_gamma   90.00
#
_symmetry.space_group_name_H-M   'P 1'
#
loop_
_entity.id
_entity.type
_entity.pdbx_description
1 polymer ?
#
loop_
_entity_poly.entity_id
_entity_poly.type
_entity_poly.pdbx_seq_one_letter_code
_entity_poly.pdbx_strand_id
1 'polypeptide(L)' 'MKGDHGDKVDMVRDLLRQGKGMIEIMNFTKLSSEEFTAIKNKLDDKKEKEFNDRLI' A
#
# COMPACT_ATOMS: atom_id res chain seq x y z
N MET A 1 -19.39 4.50 -8.34
CA MET A 1 -18.72 3.20 -8.15
C MET A 1 -17.22 3.46 -8.00
N LYS A 2 -16.66 3.32 -6.79
CA LYS A 2 -15.20 3.34 -6.55
C LYS A 2 -14.64 1.95 -6.88
N GLY A 3 -14.89 1.44 -8.08
CA GLY A 3 -14.52 0.07 -8.46
C GLY A 3 -13.10 0.01 -9.01
N ASP A 4 -12.34 -1.00 -8.63
CA ASP A 4 -10.97 -1.37 -9.06
C ASP A 4 -9.80 -0.67 -8.35
N HIS A 5 -9.75 0.66 -8.28
CA HIS A 5 -8.52 1.31 -7.78
C HIS A 5 -8.42 1.33 -6.24
N GLY A 6 -9.55 1.36 -5.53
CA GLY A 6 -9.60 1.27 -4.07
C GLY A 6 -9.21 -0.13 -3.57
N ASP A 7 -9.72 -1.15 -4.25
CA ASP A 7 -9.54 -2.55 -3.86
C ASP A 7 -8.06 -2.97 -3.92
N LYS A 8 -7.30 -2.47 -4.91
CA LYS A 8 -5.87 -2.75 -5.03
C LYS A 8 -5.04 -2.12 -3.91
N VAL A 9 -5.37 -0.91 -3.46
CA VAL A 9 -4.63 -0.25 -2.37
C VAL A 9 -4.86 -0.99 -1.05
N ASP A 10 -6.11 -1.38 -0.77
CA ASP A 10 -6.43 -2.16 0.43
C ASP A 10 -5.76 -3.53 0.38
N MET A 11 -5.71 -4.18 -0.78
CA MET A 11 -5.02 -5.46 -0.97
C MET A 11 -3.51 -5.35 -0.76
N VAL A 12 -2.87 -4.31 -1.31
CA VAL A 12 -1.43 -4.03 -1.07
C VAL A 12 -1.18 -3.81 0.42
N ARG A 13 -2.02 -3.01 1.10
CA ARG A 13 -1.89 -2.76 2.54
C ARG A 13 -1.99 -4.05 3.35
N ASP A 14 -2.96 -4.90 3.05
CA ASP A 14 -3.18 -6.14 3.80
C ASP A 14 -2.07 -7.16 3.54
N LEU A 15 -1.56 -7.25 2.32
CA LEU A 15 -0.42 -8.13 2.00
C LEU A 15 0.88 -7.63 2.66
N LEU A 16 1.11 -6.31 2.71
CA LEU A 16 2.24 -5.74 3.46
C LEU A 16 2.13 -6.04 4.96
N ARG A 17 0.92 -5.97 5.54
CA ARG A 17 0.67 -6.35 6.94
C ARG A 17 0.91 -7.83 7.22
N GLN A 18 0.70 -8.70 6.23
CA GLN A 18 1.02 -10.12 6.29
C GLN A 18 2.53 -10.41 6.11
N GLY A 19 3.37 -9.39 5.88
CA GLY A 19 4.81 -9.54 5.68
C GLY A 19 5.21 -10.03 4.29
N LYS A 20 4.31 -9.91 3.30
CA LYS A 20 4.59 -10.34 1.91
C LYS A 20 5.64 -9.45 1.25
N GLY A 21 6.49 -10.07 0.43
CA GLY A 21 7.49 -9.36 -0.36
C GLY A 21 6.90 -8.61 -1.56
N MET A 22 7.62 -7.62 -2.08
CA MET A 22 7.20 -6.82 -3.24
C MET A 22 6.80 -7.68 -4.45
N ILE A 23 7.59 -8.70 -4.78
CA ILE A 23 7.33 -9.58 -5.94
C ILE A 23 6.02 -10.36 -5.76
N GLU A 24 5.76 -10.89 -4.56
CA GLU A 24 4.51 -11.60 -4.26
C GLU A 24 3.31 -10.65 -4.40
N ILE A 25 3.42 -9.44 -3.83
CA ILE A 25 2.34 -8.45 -3.86
C ILE A 25 2.01 -8.04 -5.30
N MET A 26 3.01 -7.77 -6.12
CA MET A 26 2.82 -7.46 -7.53
C MET A 26 2.16 -8.62 -8.28
N ASN A 27 2.53 -9.87 -7.96
CA ASN A 27 1.92 -11.06 -8.57
C ASN A 27 0.43 -11.22 -8.22
N PHE A 28 0.03 -10.90 -6.99
CA PHE A 28 -1.36 -10.96 -6.53
C PHE A 28 -2.21 -9.83 -7.09
N THR A 29 -1.67 -8.61 -7.08
CA THR A 29 -2.42 -7.39 -7.43
C THR A 29 -2.35 -7.03 -8.91
N LYS A 30 -1.49 -7.73 -9.67
CA LYS A 30 -1.16 -7.45 -11.08
C LYS A 30 -0.72 -6.00 -11.30
N LEU A 31 -0.11 -5.39 -10.29
CA LEU A 31 0.43 -4.05 -10.36
C LEU A 31 1.83 -4.07 -10.99
N SER A 32 2.15 -3.00 -11.72
CA SER A 32 3.52 -2.69 -12.08
C SER A 32 4.35 -2.30 -10.85
N SER A 33 5.67 -2.35 -10.98
CA SER A 33 6.59 -1.88 -9.94
C SER A 33 6.37 -0.41 -9.60
N GLU A 34 6.07 0.42 -10.61
CA GLU A 34 5.79 1.84 -10.44
C GLU A 34 4.49 2.07 -9.65
N GLU A 35 3.41 1.38 -10.01
CA GLU A 35 2.13 1.49 -9.29
C GLU A 35 2.25 1.00 -7.84
N PHE A 36 2.92 -0.14 -7.62
CA PHE A 36 3.18 -0.65 -6.28
C PHE A 36 3.97 0.37 -5.45
N THR A 37 5.03 0.95 -6.03
CA THR A 37 5.87 1.94 -5.34
C THR A 37 5.06 3.19 -4.99
N ALA A 38 4.24 3.69 -5.91
CA ALA A 38 3.36 4.83 -5.66
C ALA A 38 2.36 4.56 -4.53
N ILE A 39 1.79 3.34 -4.47
CA ILE A 39 0.88 2.93 -3.39
C ILE A 39 1.62 2.80 -2.06
N LYS A 40 2.78 2.14 -2.07
CA LYS A 40 3.60 1.95 -0.87
C LYS A 40 4.02 3.30 -0.27
N ASN A 41 4.52 4.22 -1.08
CA ASN A 41 4.90 5.56 -0.62
C ASN A 41 3.71 6.29 0.01
N LYS A 42 2.53 6.25 -0.62
CA LYS A 42 1.30 6.84 -0.04
C LYS A 42 0.88 6.21 1.28
N LEU A 43 1.14 4.91 1.48
CA LEU A 43 0.85 4.21 2.74
C LEU A 43 1.86 4.56 3.82
N ASP A 44 3.14 4.71 3.46
CA ASP A 44 4.21 5.07 4.38
C ASP A 44 4.13 6.56 4.80
N ASP A 45 3.84 7.48 3.88
CA ASP A 45 3.62 8.91 4.16
C ASP A 45 2.48 9.14 5.16
N LYS A 46 1.42 8.32 5.08
CA LYS A 46 0.30 8.38 6.03
C LYS A 46 0.71 7.92 7.43
N LYS A 47 1.51 6.86 7.53
CA LYS A 47 2.02 6.38 8.83
C LYS A 47 2.92 7.41 9.48
N GLU A 48 3.77 8.09 8.73
CA GLU A 48 4.67 9.10 9.27
C GLU A 48 3.90 10.31 9.81
N LYS A 49 2.85 10.78 9.09
CA LYS A 49 1.98 11.84 9.59
C LYS A 49 1.20 11.43 10.84
N GLU A 50 0.61 10.24 10.87
CA GLU A 50 -0.11 9.75 12.05
C GLU A 50 0.81 9.53 13.27
N PHE A 51 2.07 9.15 13.03
CA PHE A 51 3.07 9.01 14.08
C PHE A 51 3.49 10.39 14.63
N ASN A 52 3.73 11.37 13.76
CA ASN A 52 4.09 12.72 14.16
C ASN A 52 2.94 13.44 14.88
N ASP A 53 1.70 13.31 14.41
CA ASP A 53 0.53 13.92 15.07
C ASP A 53 0.26 13.36 16.47
N ARG A 54 0.72 12.13 16.78
CA ARG A 54 0.60 11.52 18.12
C ARG A 54 1.68 11.97 19.10
N LEU A 55 2.76 12.57 18.61
CA LEU A 55 3.90 13.01 19.42
C LEU A 55 3.83 14.50 19.80
N ILE A 56 2.86 15.24 19.28
CA ILE A 56 2.66 16.69 19.51
C ILE A 56 1.57 16.91 20.57
#